data_AF-A0A9W8K233-F1
#
_entry.id   AF-A0A9W8K233-F1
#
_cell.length_a   1.000
_cell.length_b   1.000
_cell.length_c   1.000
_cell.angle_alpha   90.00
_cell.angle_beta   90.00
_cell.angle_gamma   90.00
#
_symmetry.space_group_name_H-M   'P 1'
#
loop_
_entity.id
_entity.type
_entity.pdbx_description
1 polymer ?
#
loop_
_entity_poly.entity_id
_entity_poly.type
_entity_poly.pdbx_seq_one_letter_code
_entity_poly.pdbx_strand_id
1 'polypeptide(L)'
;MPLLSKHASIVSPTPSLLETNRIPLPHDRPRIQAAIQAAEEQLKAFTREDLFRAFVDEPPAGGECWTLSRISYLNDFVRKHKALLSPARNLPPELLAEIFRSVVPPRRFHTSSSVALPKEPAHKITYAISQTCKYWRDVALSIPPNYGRPIPPLQYPYPYFHRRLSFMRLFLERSKDLPIHIIISMARWPFLNTLEAEDSLPNFSRLPSFSLLFSQAHRWGTLPTSTCA
;
A
#
# COMPACT_ATOMS: atom_id res chain seq x y z
N MET A 1 -37.22 -32.35 -3.65
CA MET A 1 -36.14 -31.38 -3.92
C MET A 1 -36.64 -30.19 -4.76
N PRO A 2 -37.28 -29.17 -4.15
CA PRO A 2 -37.35 -27.84 -4.77
C PRO A 2 -37.19 -26.73 -3.72
N LEU A 3 -35.97 -26.37 -3.35
CA LEU A 3 -35.69 -25.15 -2.56
C LEU A 3 -34.70 -24.19 -3.26
N LEU A 4 -34.23 -24.54 -4.46
CA LEU A 4 -33.27 -23.77 -5.25
C LEU A 4 -33.81 -22.42 -5.77
N SER A 5 -35.10 -22.10 -5.58
CA SER A 5 -35.76 -20.96 -6.21
C SER A 5 -36.06 -19.77 -5.29
N LYS A 6 -35.83 -19.85 -3.98
CA LYS A 6 -36.41 -18.84 -3.07
C LYS A 6 -35.72 -17.48 -3.05
N HIS A 7 -34.48 -17.35 -3.51
CA HIS A 7 -33.78 -16.07 -3.50
C HIS A 7 -33.21 -15.74 -4.89
N ALA A 8 -33.71 -14.65 -5.47
CA ALA A 8 -33.27 -14.16 -6.77
C ALA A 8 -31.74 -13.93 -6.76
N SER A 9 -31.07 -14.45 -7.80
CA SER A 9 -29.64 -14.19 -8.00
C SER A 9 -29.42 -12.69 -8.23
N ILE A 10 -28.60 -12.06 -7.38
CA ILE A 10 -28.20 -10.66 -7.57
C ILE A 10 -26.99 -10.65 -8.47
N VAL A 11 -27.06 -9.86 -9.54
CA VAL A 11 -25.96 -9.68 -10.49
C VAL A 11 -25.41 -8.26 -10.34
N SER A 12 -24.09 -8.11 -10.39
CA SER A 12 -23.47 -6.79 -10.37
C SER A 12 -23.91 -5.99 -11.59
N PRO A 13 -24.40 -4.74 -11.43
CA PRO A 13 -24.74 -3.88 -12.57
C PRO A 13 -23.51 -3.38 -13.33
N THR A 14 -22.32 -3.47 -12.70
CA THR A 14 -21.07 -2.92 -13.20
C THR A 14 -19.89 -3.87 -12.90
N PRO A 15 -19.87 -5.09 -13.47
CA PRO A 15 -18.84 -6.09 -13.16
C PRO A 15 -17.43 -5.60 -13.51
N SER A 16 -17.29 -4.87 -14.62
CA SER A 16 -16.02 -4.29 -15.06
C SER A 16 -15.44 -3.24 -14.10
N LEU A 17 -16.26 -2.58 -13.28
CA LEU A 17 -15.79 -1.61 -12.29
C LEU A 17 -15.20 -2.29 -11.05
N LEU A 18 -15.54 -3.54 -10.78
CA LEU A 18 -14.99 -4.31 -9.65
C LEU A 18 -13.55 -4.73 -9.89
N GLU A 19 -13.19 -4.93 -11.16
CA GLU A 19 -11.86 -5.34 -11.60
C GLU A 19 -10.94 -4.14 -11.90
N THR A 20 -11.48 -2.92 -11.83
CA THR A 20 -10.75 -1.71 -12.21
C THR A 20 -10.78 -0.65 -11.11
N ASN A 21 -9.86 0.31 -11.26
CA ASN A 21 -9.80 1.49 -10.40
C ASN A 21 -10.53 2.68 -11.02
N ARG A 22 -11.44 2.42 -11.97
CA ARG A 22 -12.22 3.47 -12.62
C ARG A 22 -13.28 3.99 -11.65
N ILE A 23 -13.45 5.30 -11.67
CA ILE A 23 -14.51 5.97 -10.92
C ILE A 23 -15.84 5.65 -11.61
N PRO A 24 -16.88 5.21 -10.87
CA PRO A 24 -18.21 5.03 -11.44
C PRO A 24 -18.72 6.33 -12.05
N LEU A 25 -19.26 6.26 -13.26
CA LEU A 25 -19.85 7.42 -13.93
C LEU A 25 -21.12 7.85 -13.18
N PRO A 26 -21.59 9.11 -13.36
CA PRO A 26 -22.79 9.60 -12.67
C PRO A 26 -24.02 8.69 -12.85
N HIS A 27 -24.16 8.05 -14.01
CA HIS A 27 -25.25 7.11 -14.29
C HIS A 27 -25.06 5.70 -13.68
N ASP A 28 -23.83 5.30 -13.35
CA ASP A 28 -23.54 4.01 -12.68
C ASP A 28 -23.95 4.05 -11.21
N ARG A 29 -23.79 5.21 -10.57
CA ARG A 29 -24.05 5.40 -9.13
C ARG A 29 -25.44 4.95 -8.69
N PRO A 30 -26.55 5.40 -9.30
CA PRO A 30 -27.89 4.95 -8.89
C PRO A 30 -28.08 3.44 -9.09
N ARG A 31 -27.48 2.86 -10.14
CA ARG A 31 -27.55 1.40 -10.39
C ARG A 31 -26.81 0.60 -9.32
N ILE A 32 -25.61 1.06 -8.94
CA ILE A 32 -24.81 0.45 -7.87
C ILE A 32 -25.55 0.58 -6.53
N GLN A 33 -26.13 1.75 -6.24
CA GLN A 33 -26.91 1.97 -5.02
C GLN A 33 -28.14 1.05 -4.95
N ALA A 34 -28.91 0.95 -6.03
CA ALA A 34 -30.06 0.04 -6.10
C ALA A 34 -29.65 -1.42 -5.89
N ALA A 35 -28.53 -1.86 -6.49
CA ALA A 35 -28.01 -3.21 -6.30
C ALA A 35 -27.54 -3.48 -4.86
N ILE A 36 -26.92 -2.49 -4.19
CA ILE A 36 -26.57 -2.57 -2.77
C ILE A 36 -27.84 -2.71 -1.92
N GLN A 37 -28.83 -1.86 -2.16
CA GLN A 37 -30.09 -1.89 -1.42
C GLN A 37 -30.80 -3.24 -1.57
N ALA A 38 -30.91 -3.76 -2.78
CA ALA A 38 -31.50 -5.09 -3.02
C ALA A 38 -30.75 -6.21 -2.29
N ALA A 39 -29.42 -6.15 -2.23
CA ALA A 39 -28.61 -7.12 -1.49
C ALA A 39 -28.78 -7.00 0.02
N GLU A 40 -28.87 -5.79 0.56
CA GLU A 40 -29.14 -5.53 1.97
C GLU A 40 -30.55 -5.96 2.38
N GLU A 41 -31.54 -5.77 1.50
CA GLU A 41 -32.91 -6.27 1.70
C GLU A 41 -32.93 -7.80 1.73
N GLN A 42 -32.20 -8.48 0.84
CA GLN A 42 -32.04 -9.94 0.92
C GLN A 42 -31.35 -10.39 2.22
N LEU A 43 -30.32 -9.66 2.68
CA LEU A 43 -29.66 -9.96 3.96
C LEU A 43 -30.63 -9.83 5.14
N LYS A 44 -31.48 -8.79 5.14
CA LYS A 44 -32.49 -8.56 6.19
C LYS A 44 -33.62 -9.59 6.17
N ALA A 45 -33.87 -10.22 5.02
CA ALA A 45 -34.90 -11.24 4.88
C ALA A 45 -34.51 -12.58 5.54
N PHE A 46 -33.24 -12.81 5.84
CA PHE A 46 -32.82 -13.98 6.62
C PHE A 46 -33.27 -13.80 8.07
N THR A 47 -34.15 -14.68 8.52
CA THR A 47 -34.67 -14.67 9.89
C THR A 47 -33.68 -15.29 10.87
N ARG A 48 -33.89 -15.07 12.17
CA ARG A 48 -33.11 -15.72 13.22
C ARG A 48 -33.25 -17.24 13.15
N GLU A 49 -34.43 -17.72 12.79
CA GLU A 49 -34.74 -19.13 12.61
C GLU A 49 -33.96 -19.74 11.43
N ASP A 50 -33.82 -19.01 10.31
CA ASP A 50 -33.02 -19.45 9.17
C ASP A 50 -31.54 -19.60 9.54
N LEU A 51 -31.02 -18.64 10.31
CA LEU A 51 -29.65 -18.67 10.82
C LEU A 51 -29.44 -19.83 11.80
N PHE A 52 -30.41 -20.07 12.68
CA PHE A 52 -30.34 -21.15 13.66
C PHE A 52 -30.31 -22.52 12.97
N ARG A 53 -31.21 -22.75 12.00
CA ARG A 53 -31.22 -23.97 11.19
C ARG A 53 -29.90 -24.15 10.45
N ALA A 54 -29.39 -23.09 9.85
CA ALA A 54 -28.11 -23.10 9.15
C ALA A 54 -26.90 -23.46 10.03
N PHE A 55 -27.01 -23.27 11.35
CA PHE A 55 -25.94 -23.54 12.31
C PHE A 55 -26.08 -24.89 13.02
N VAL A 56 -27.32 -25.35 13.23
CA VAL A 56 -27.64 -26.57 13.98
C VAL A 56 -27.78 -27.78 13.06
N ASP A 57 -28.30 -27.60 11.85
CA ASP A 57 -28.45 -28.70 10.92
C ASP A 57 -27.06 -29.11 10.41
N GLU A 58 -26.68 -30.35 10.68
CA GLU A 58 -25.42 -30.91 10.19
C GLU A 58 -25.44 -30.84 8.66
N PRO A 59 -24.46 -30.18 8.03
CA PRO A 59 -24.45 -30.07 6.58
C PRO A 59 -24.46 -31.49 5.99
N PRO A 60 -25.25 -31.75 4.93
CA PRO A 60 -25.25 -33.05 4.28
C PRO A 60 -23.82 -33.43 3.92
N ALA A 61 -23.41 -34.67 4.22
CA ALA A 61 -22.02 -35.13 4.20
C ALA A 61 -21.20 -34.53 3.03
N GLY A 62 -20.34 -33.55 3.37
CA GLY A 62 -19.42 -32.89 2.44
C GLY A 62 -19.92 -31.60 1.76
N GLY A 63 -21.11 -31.09 2.09
CA GLY A 63 -21.66 -29.85 1.53
C GLY A 63 -21.44 -28.60 2.41
N GLU A 64 -21.23 -27.43 1.79
CA GLU A 64 -21.32 -26.16 2.52
C GLU A 64 -22.77 -25.85 2.89
N CYS A 65 -22.99 -25.25 4.08
CA CYS A 65 -24.30 -24.72 4.45
C CYS A 65 -24.65 -23.53 3.54
N TRP A 66 -25.53 -23.78 2.56
CA TRP A 66 -25.92 -22.81 1.53
C TRP A 66 -26.32 -21.45 2.11
N THR A 67 -27.02 -21.42 3.25
CA THR A 67 -27.47 -20.17 3.90
C THR A 67 -26.29 -19.31 4.33
N LEU A 68 -25.30 -19.91 5.00
CA LEU A 68 -24.09 -19.20 5.43
C LEU A 68 -23.25 -18.75 4.23
N SER A 69 -23.08 -19.61 3.23
CA SER A 69 -22.37 -19.25 1.98
C SER A 69 -23.09 -18.10 1.25
N ARG A 70 -24.42 -18.09 1.23
CA ARG A 70 -25.22 -17.01 0.62
C ARG A 70 -25.10 -15.70 1.38
N ILE A 71 -25.15 -15.73 2.71
CA ILE A 71 -24.95 -14.54 3.55
C ILE A 71 -23.55 -13.98 3.36
N SER A 72 -22.53 -14.84 3.37
CA SER A 72 -21.14 -14.45 3.09
C SER A 72 -21.02 -13.78 1.73
N TYR A 73 -21.60 -14.40 0.68
CA TYR A 73 -21.63 -13.84 -0.67
C TYR A 73 -22.29 -12.45 -0.72
N LEU A 74 -23.46 -12.28 -0.09
CA LEU A 74 -24.18 -10.99 -0.10
C LEU A 74 -23.41 -9.91 0.67
N ASN A 75 -22.80 -10.24 1.81
CA ASN A 75 -21.94 -9.31 2.54
C ASN A 75 -20.73 -8.88 1.69
N ASP A 76 -20.09 -9.83 1.01
CA ASP A 76 -19.00 -9.56 0.08
C ASP A 76 -19.43 -8.68 -1.09
N PHE A 77 -20.61 -8.96 -1.64
CA PHE A 77 -21.22 -8.17 -2.70
C PHE A 77 -21.44 -6.72 -2.24
N VAL A 78 -22.12 -6.51 -1.10
CA VAL A 78 -22.38 -5.18 -0.53
C VAL A 78 -21.08 -4.44 -0.26
N ARG A 79 -20.11 -5.09 0.40
CA ARG A 79 -18.80 -4.51 0.71
C ARG A 79 -18.08 -4.02 -0.54
N LYS A 80 -17.99 -4.86 -1.57
CA LYS A 80 -17.31 -4.53 -2.84
C LYS A 80 -17.99 -3.37 -3.56
N HIS A 81 -19.32 -3.34 -3.60
CA HIS A 81 -20.07 -2.27 -4.28
C HIS A 81 -20.06 -0.95 -3.49
N LYS A 82 -20.11 -0.98 -2.15
CA LYS A 82 -19.90 0.21 -1.31
C LYS A 82 -18.51 0.80 -1.53
N ALA A 83 -17.48 -0.05 -1.71
CA ALA A 83 -16.14 0.43 -2.03
C ALA A 83 -16.07 1.17 -3.39
N LEU A 84 -16.91 0.82 -4.38
CA LEU A 84 -17.01 1.56 -5.63
C LEU A 84 -17.50 3.01 -5.43
N LEU A 85 -18.40 3.21 -4.45
CA LEU A 85 -18.99 4.50 -4.10
C LEU A 85 -18.17 5.27 -3.05
N SER A 86 -17.03 4.73 -2.60
CA SER A 86 -16.21 5.36 -1.59
C SER A 86 -15.73 6.75 -2.05
N PRO A 87 -15.87 7.79 -1.20
CA PRO A 87 -15.34 9.13 -1.49
C PRO A 87 -13.85 9.12 -1.81
N ALA A 88 -13.10 8.15 -1.27
CA ALA A 88 -11.66 7.99 -1.51
C ALA A 88 -11.30 7.79 -2.99
N ARG A 89 -12.24 7.32 -3.82
CA ARG A 89 -12.06 7.20 -5.27
C ARG A 89 -12.27 8.52 -6.02
N ASN A 90 -12.94 9.48 -5.41
CA ASN A 90 -13.24 10.80 -5.98
C ASN A 90 -12.33 11.91 -5.45
N LEU A 91 -11.36 11.59 -4.58
CA LEU A 91 -10.46 12.60 -4.06
C LEU A 91 -9.62 13.19 -5.21
N PRO A 92 -9.59 14.53 -5.36
CA PRO A 92 -8.62 15.18 -6.23
C PRO A 92 -7.20 14.76 -5.88
N PRO A 93 -6.30 14.68 -6.87
CA PRO A 93 -4.93 14.22 -6.64
C PRO A 93 -4.19 15.10 -5.62
N GLU A 94 -4.55 16.39 -5.51
CA GLU A 94 -3.98 17.34 -4.55
C GLU A 94 -4.33 16.96 -3.10
N LEU A 95 -5.61 16.66 -2.84
CA LEU A 95 -6.07 16.25 -1.51
C LEU A 95 -5.51 14.88 -1.14
N LEU A 96 -5.46 13.96 -2.10
CA LEU A 96 -4.89 12.64 -1.88
C LEU A 96 -3.37 12.73 -1.61
N ALA A 97 -2.66 13.60 -2.33
CA ALA A 97 -1.25 13.88 -2.06
C ALA A 97 -1.05 14.48 -0.67
N GLU A 98 -1.93 15.37 -0.23
CA GLU A 98 -1.86 15.95 1.11
C GLU A 98 -2.10 14.92 2.22
N ILE A 99 -3.07 14.03 2.03
CA ILE A 99 -3.24 12.86 2.91
C ILE A 99 -1.95 12.05 2.92
N PHE A 100 -1.37 11.72 1.76
CA PHE A 100 -0.13 10.94 1.71
C PHE A 100 1.06 11.64 2.37
N ARG A 101 1.09 12.98 2.40
CA ARG A 101 2.11 13.74 3.16
C ARG A 101 1.85 13.65 4.65
N SER A 102 0.60 13.72 5.11
CA SER A 102 0.28 13.70 6.54
C SER A 102 0.46 12.32 7.20
N VAL A 103 0.23 11.22 6.47
CA VAL A 103 0.49 9.86 7.00
C VAL A 103 1.98 9.50 7.03
N VAL A 104 2.82 10.22 6.29
CA VAL A 104 4.27 10.00 6.33
C VAL A 104 4.85 10.90 7.42
N PRO A 105 5.28 10.34 8.57
CA PRO A 105 5.76 11.16 9.67
C PRO A 105 6.91 12.05 9.20
N PRO A 106 6.87 13.37 9.46
CA PRO A 106 7.94 14.27 9.09
C PRO A 106 9.21 13.80 9.79
N ARG A 107 10.24 13.47 9.00
CA ARG A 107 11.55 13.14 9.57
C ARG A 107 12.14 14.40 10.17
N ARG A 108 12.19 14.45 11.49
CA ARG A 108 13.05 15.39 12.20
C ARG A 108 14.48 14.87 12.12
N PHE A 109 15.27 15.45 11.21
CA PHE A 109 16.72 15.26 11.19
C PHE A 109 17.32 16.12 12.29
N HIS A 110 17.15 15.74 13.56
CA HIS A 110 17.91 16.37 14.64
C HIS A 110 19.30 15.76 14.67
N THR A 111 20.32 16.63 14.66
CA THR A 111 21.76 16.31 14.70
C THR A 111 22.24 15.78 16.05
N SER A 112 21.33 15.51 17.00
CA SER A 112 21.67 14.89 18.27
C SER A 112 21.94 13.39 18.06
N SER A 113 23.03 12.91 18.66
CA SER A 113 23.59 11.56 18.60
C SER A 113 22.64 10.41 19.01
N SER A 114 21.40 10.71 19.39
CA SER A 114 20.32 9.75 19.65
C SER A 114 19.26 9.76 18.53
N VAL A 115 19.68 9.48 17.29
CA VAL A 115 18.73 9.33 16.18
C VAL A 115 17.93 8.03 16.37
N ALA A 116 16.76 8.15 16.99
CA ALA A 116 15.71 7.14 16.87
C ALA A 116 15.29 7.10 15.40
N LEU A 117 15.90 6.20 14.62
CA LEU A 117 15.40 5.87 13.29
C LEU A 117 13.91 5.51 13.45
N PRO A 118 13.00 6.14 12.68
CA PRO A 118 11.59 5.80 12.79
C PRO A 118 11.42 4.29 12.64
N LYS A 119 10.68 3.66 13.56
CA LYS A 119 10.44 2.20 13.59
C LYS A 119 10.04 1.65 12.22
N GLU A 120 9.30 2.45 11.45
CA GLU A 120 9.05 2.20 10.05
C GLU A 120 9.59 3.33 9.17
N PRO A 121 10.45 3.01 8.20
CA PRO A 121 10.98 4.05 7.35
C PRO A 121 9.90 4.54 6.36
N ALA A 122 9.76 5.86 6.23
CA ALA A 122 8.79 6.57 5.38
C ALA A 122 8.59 6.01 3.96
N HIS A 123 9.60 5.39 3.35
CA HIS A 123 9.47 4.73 2.06
C HIS A 123 8.54 3.51 2.09
N LYS A 124 8.42 2.79 3.22
CA LYS A 124 7.48 1.67 3.37
C LYS A 124 6.03 2.15 3.35
N ILE A 125 5.74 3.26 4.02
CA ILE A 125 4.39 3.86 4.03
C ILE A 125 4.02 4.33 2.61
N THR A 126 4.95 5.04 1.95
CA THR A 126 4.79 5.45 0.54
C THR A 126 4.51 4.25 -0.36
N TYR A 127 5.29 3.18 -0.19
CA TYR A 127 5.14 1.97 -0.97
C TYR A 127 3.79 1.30 -0.70
N ALA A 128 3.41 1.12 0.56
CA ALA A 128 2.14 0.51 0.96
C ALA A 128 0.95 1.25 0.33
N ILE A 129 0.94 2.58 0.42
CA ILE A 129 -0.09 3.43 -0.18
C ILE A 129 -0.10 3.29 -1.73
N SER A 130 1.07 3.21 -2.37
CA SER A 130 1.17 3.01 -3.82
C SER A 130 0.69 1.62 -4.32
N GLN A 131 0.48 0.67 -3.40
CA GLN A 131 -0.07 -0.65 -3.72
C GLN A 131 -1.60 -0.70 -3.64
N THR A 132 -2.26 0.34 -3.15
CA THR A 132 -3.73 0.35 -3.01
C THR A 132 -4.42 0.27 -4.36
N CYS A 133 -4.06 1.15 -5.31
CA CYS A 133 -4.66 1.17 -6.63
C CYS A 133 -3.77 1.94 -7.64
N LYS A 134 -4.06 1.84 -8.95
CA LYS A 134 -3.29 2.57 -9.98
C LYS A 134 -3.32 4.08 -9.76
N TYR A 135 -4.49 4.65 -9.46
CA TYR A 135 -4.64 6.08 -9.20
C TYR A 135 -3.82 6.55 -7.99
N TRP A 136 -3.87 5.82 -6.88
CA TRP A 136 -3.08 6.10 -5.68
C TRP A 136 -1.58 5.95 -5.94
N ARG A 137 -1.19 4.99 -6.78
CA ARG A 137 0.20 4.85 -7.23
C ARG A 137 0.65 6.06 -8.02
N ASP A 138 -0.14 6.51 -8.99
CA ASP A 138 0.21 7.65 -9.84
C ASP A 138 0.36 8.93 -8.99
N VAL A 139 -0.55 9.15 -8.03
CA VAL A 139 -0.45 10.27 -7.07
C VAL A 139 0.73 10.10 -6.11
N ALA A 140 0.95 8.91 -5.54
CA ALA A 140 2.09 8.66 -4.65
C ALA A 140 3.43 8.88 -5.36
N LEU A 141 3.52 8.55 -6.65
CA LEU A 141 4.69 8.74 -7.49
C LEU A 141 4.84 10.18 -8.01
N SER A 142 3.77 10.98 -8.02
CA SER A 142 3.84 12.40 -8.40
C SER A 142 4.28 13.28 -7.24
N ILE A 143 4.20 12.79 -5.99
CA ILE A 143 4.70 13.51 -4.82
C ILE A 143 6.23 13.60 -4.91
N PRO A 144 6.79 14.84 -4.95
CA PRO A 144 8.22 15.03 -4.98
C PRO A 144 8.93 14.32 -3.82
N PRO A 145 10.09 13.72 -4.04
CA PRO A 145 10.73 12.93 -2.98
C PRO A 145 11.38 13.77 -1.87
N ASN A 146 11.51 15.08 -2.08
CA ASN A 146 12.12 16.06 -1.17
C ASN A 146 11.32 16.34 0.11
N TYR A 147 10.11 15.81 0.28
CA TYR A 147 9.34 15.88 1.54
C TYR A 147 9.88 14.92 2.62
N GLY A 148 11.19 14.85 2.80
CA GLY A 148 11.83 14.05 3.85
C GLY A 148 11.71 12.53 3.69
N ARG A 149 11.46 12.04 2.47
CA ARG A 149 11.41 10.59 2.18
C ARG A 149 12.81 10.13 1.82
N PRO A 150 13.54 9.42 2.70
CA PRO A 150 14.86 8.92 2.34
C PRO A 150 14.71 7.81 1.29
N ILE A 151 15.73 7.71 0.44
CA ILE A 151 15.95 6.50 -0.35
C ILE A 151 15.94 5.30 0.61
N PRO A 152 15.27 4.18 0.26
CA PRO A 152 15.29 2.99 1.10
C PRO A 152 16.72 2.61 1.48
N PRO A 153 16.97 2.21 2.75
CA PRO A 153 18.30 1.89 3.19
C PRO A 153 18.84 0.72 2.36
N LEU A 154 20.11 0.86 1.97
CA LEU A 154 20.87 -0.21 1.34
C LEU A 154 21.17 -1.27 2.39
N GLN A 155 20.40 -2.35 2.38
CA GLN A 155 20.68 -3.53 3.19
C GLN A 155 21.21 -4.61 2.26
N TYR A 156 22.41 -5.09 2.55
CA TYR A 156 23.08 -6.19 1.86
C TYR A 156 23.38 -7.29 2.89
N PRO A 157 23.38 -8.58 2.53
CA PRO A 157 22.80 -9.20 1.34
C PRO A 157 21.30 -9.43 1.52
N TYR A 158 20.46 -9.08 0.54
CA TYR A 158 19.01 -9.31 0.63
C TYR A 158 18.48 -9.94 -0.66
N PRO A 159 17.57 -10.93 -0.60
CA PRO A 159 17.04 -11.67 -1.75
C PRO A 159 16.25 -10.83 -2.79
N TYR A 160 16.20 -9.50 -2.63
CA TYR A 160 15.47 -8.59 -3.49
C TYR A 160 16.29 -7.36 -3.91
N PHE A 161 17.63 -7.50 -3.98
CA PHE A 161 18.55 -6.42 -4.36
C PHE A 161 18.13 -5.73 -5.67
N HIS A 162 17.79 -6.49 -6.71
CA HIS A 162 17.36 -5.93 -8.00
C HIS A 162 16.09 -5.08 -7.88
N ARG A 163 15.07 -5.53 -7.12
CA ARG A 163 13.83 -4.76 -6.92
C ARG A 163 14.11 -3.45 -6.18
N ARG A 164 14.99 -3.47 -5.17
CA ARG A 164 15.40 -2.25 -4.46
C ARG A 164 16.18 -1.31 -5.37
N LEU A 165 17.09 -1.81 -6.19
CA LEU A 165 17.85 -1.00 -7.14
C LEU A 165 16.92 -0.34 -8.18
N SER A 166 15.96 -1.08 -8.74
CA SER A 166 14.94 -0.51 -9.64
C SER A 166 14.11 0.58 -8.97
N PHE A 167 13.73 0.37 -7.71
CA PHE A 167 13.02 1.39 -6.94
C PHE A 167 13.87 2.64 -6.69
N MET A 168 15.16 2.48 -6.38
CA MET A 168 16.08 3.61 -6.26
C MET A 168 16.19 4.40 -7.56
N ARG A 169 16.32 3.72 -8.71
CA ARG A 169 16.37 4.39 -10.02
C ARG A 169 15.11 5.21 -10.26
N LEU A 170 13.93 4.61 -10.05
CA LEU A 170 12.64 5.30 -10.20
C LEU A 170 12.57 6.54 -9.30
N PHE A 171 13.02 6.42 -8.05
CA PHE A 171 13.05 7.54 -7.10
C PHE A 171 13.99 8.66 -7.53
N LEU A 172 15.20 8.32 -8.00
CA LEU A 172 16.21 9.28 -8.47
C LEU A 172 15.75 10.01 -9.74
N GLU A 173 15.13 9.28 -10.67
CA GLU A 173 14.55 9.82 -11.89
C GLU A 173 13.39 10.79 -11.59
N ARG A 174 12.49 10.39 -10.68
CA ARG A 174 11.33 11.20 -10.28
C ARG A 174 11.70 12.45 -9.49
N SER A 175 12.83 12.43 -8.78
CA SER A 175 13.31 13.60 -8.04
C SER A 175 13.97 14.66 -8.92
N LYS A 176 14.25 14.39 -10.21
CA LYS A 176 14.82 15.36 -11.16
C LYS A 176 16.07 16.05 -10.60
N ASP A 177 16.06 17.38 -10.45
CA ASP A 177 17.20 18.15 -9.91
C ASP A 177 17.02 18.50 -8.43
N LEU A 178 16.01 17.94 -7.77
CA LEU A 178 15.76 18.22 -6.35
C LEU A 178 16.88 17.64 -5.47
N PRO A 179 17.21 18.31 -4.36
CA PRO A 179 18.14 17.78 -3.38
C PRO A 179 17.74 16.40 -2.87
N ILE A 180 18.72 15.51 -2.72
CA ILE A 180 18.51 14.15 -2.21
C ILE A 180 19.14 14.03 -0.82
N HIS A 181 18.37 13.46 0.10
CA HIS A 181 18.88 13.02 1.40
C HIS A 181 19.09 11.51 1.40
N ILE A 182 20.34 11.10 1.62
CA ILE A 182 20.73 9.69 1.67
C ILE A 182 20.98 9.31 3.12
N ILE A 183 20.46 8.14 3.51
CA ILE A 183 20.73 7.54 4.81
C ILE A 183 21.33 6.17 4.56
N ILE A 184 22.60 6.03 4.91
CA ILE A 184 23.32 4.77 4.84
C ILE A 184 23.32 4.18 6.24
N SER A 185 22.47 3.19 6.47
CA SER A 185 22.45 2.48 7.75
C SER A 185 23.43 1.31 7.68
N MET A 186 24.51 1.41 8.44
CA MET A 186 25.52 0.36 8.56
C MET A 186 25.20 -0.64 9.68
N ALA A 187 24.21 -0.36 10.53
CA ALA A 187 23.90 -1.05 11.79
C ALA A 187 23.47 -2.54 11.70
N ARG A 188 23.45 -3.14 10.51
CA ARG A 188 23.09 -4.56 10.30
C ARG A 188 24.04 -5.29 9.35
N TRP A 189 25.24 -4.74 9.13
CA TRP A 189 26.24 -5.42 8.33
C TRP A 189 26.85 -6.54 9.18
N PRO A 190 26.67 -7.83 8.82
CA PRO A 190 27.20 -8.95 9.60
C PRO A 190 28.72 -8.88 9.75
N PHE A 191 29.42 -8.15 8.86
CA PHE A 191 30.86 -7.94 8.86
C PHE A 191 31.38 -6.93 9.88
N LEU A 192 30.53 -6.03 10.42
CA LEU A 192 30.99 -5.05 11.42
C LEU A 192 31.19 -5.68 12.80
N ASN A 193 30.59 -6.84 13.07
CA ASN A 193 30.82 -7.59 14.30
C ASN A 193 32.05 -8.52 14.19
N THR A 194 32.65 -8.64 13.00
CA THR A 194 33.81 -9.47 12.66
C THR A 194 35.00 -8.63 12.20
N LEU A 195 35.06 -7.37 12.65
CA LEU A 195 36.12 -6.38 12.41
C LEU A 195 37.46 -6.72 13.09
N GLU A 196 37.90 -7.98 13.01
CA GLU A 196 39.30 -8.37 13.27
C GLU A 196 40.09 -8.57 11.96
N ALA A 197 39.44 -8.52 10.80
CA ALA A 197 40.08 -8.63 9.50
C ALA A 197 40.04 -7.29 8.74
N GLU A 198 41.03 -6.42 8.99
CA GLU A 198 41.20 -5.10 8.35
C GLU A 198 41.21 -5.15 6.80
N ASP A 199 41.49 -6.31 6.21
CA ASP A 199 41.67 -6.45 4.76
C ASP A 199 40.40 -6.79 3.95
N SER A 200 39.22 -6.87 4.57
CA SER A 200 38.01 -7.39 3.91
C SER A 200 36.79 -6.48 3.94
N LEU A 201 36.98 -5.16 4.06
CA LEU A 201 35.88 -4.24 3.83
C LEU A 201 35.37 -4.42 2.39
N PRO A 202 34.08 -4.69 2.18
CA PRO A 202 33.52 -4.80 0.84
C PRO A 202 33.83 -3.54 0.07
N ASN A 203 34.39 -3.67 -1.13
CA ASN A 203 34.65 -2.51 -1.97
C ASN A 203 33.30 -1.88 -2.38
N PHE A 204 32.80 -0.95 -1.57
CA PHE A 204 31.49 -0.30 -1.71
C PHE A 204 31.31 0.33 -3.08
N SER A 205 32.39 0.81 -3.70
CA SER A 205 32.36 1.40 -5.04
C SER A 205 31.89 0.41 -6.11
N ARG A 206 32.05 -0.91 -5.89
CA ARG A 206 31.61 -1.97 -6.81
C ARG A 206 30.13 -2.32 -6.67
N LEU A 207 29.44 -1.85 -5.63
CA LEU A 207 28.02 -2.14 -5.45
C LEU A 207 27.19 -1.25 -6.40
N PRO A 208 26.31 -1.82 -7.25
CA PRO A 208 25.52 -1.05 -8.21
C PRO A 208 24.66 0.05 -7.56
N SER A 209 24.21 -0.16 -6.32
CA SER A 209 23.45 0.84 -5.58
C SER A 209 24.29 2.04 -5.18
N PHE A 210 25.55 1.84 -4.77
CA PHE A 210 26.45 2.92 -4.42
C PHE A 210 26.88 3.70 -5.66
N SER A 211 27.25 3.00 -6.75
CA SER A 211 27.53 3.64 -8.04
C SER A 211 26.36 4.53 -8.50
N LEU A 212 25.13 4.02 -8.40
CA LEU A 212 23.93 4.78 -8.71
C LEU A 212 23.77 6.03 -7.82
N LEU A 213 23.99 5.91 -6.50
CA LEU A 213 23.90 7.04 -5.59
C LEU A 213 25.01 8.07 -5.84
N PHE A 214 26.26 7.64 -6.04
CA PHE A 214 27.40 8.51 -6.30
C PHE A 214 27.25 9.26 -7.63
N SER A 215 26.60 8.68 -8.64
CA SER A 215 26.27 9.43 -9.87
C SER A 215 25.35 10.64 -9.62
N GLN A 216 24.66 10.66 -8.47
CA GLN A 216 23.78 11.74 -8.04
C GLN A 216 24.41 12.60 -6.93
N ALA A 217 25.71 12.48 -6.66
CA ALA A 217 26.40 13.20 -5.59
C ALA A 217 26.27 14.72 -5.65
N HIS A 218 26.21 15.28 -6.85
CA HIS A 218 26.00 16.71 -7.09
C HIS A 218 24.66 17.24 -6.53
N ARG A 219 23.70 16.35 -6.23
CA ARG A 219 22.37 16.69 -5.69
C ARG A 219 22.27 16.46 -4.20
N TRP A 220 23.32 15.93 -3.57
CA TRP A 220 23.27 15.66 -2.14
C TRP A 220 23.26 17.02 -1.44
N GLY A 221 22.21 17.28 -0.66
CA GLY A 221 22.16 18.51 0.11
C GLY A 221 23.39 18.55 1.02
N THR A 222 24.18 19.63 0.95
CA THR A 222 25.19 19.90 1.97
C THR A 222 24.47 19.87 3.30
N LEU A 223 24.81 18.89 4.15
CA LEU A 223 24.42 18.97 5.55
C LEU A 223 24.86 20.36 6.01
N PRO A 224 23.97 21.18 6.62
CA PRO A 224 24.46 22.37 7.29
C PRO A 224 25.51 21.88 8.26
N THR A 225 26.76 22.26 8.00
CA THR A 225 27.84 22.11 8.96
C THR A 225 27.47 23.08 10.08
N SER A 226 26.62 22.63 11.00
CA SER A 226 26.51 23.27 12.29
C SER A 226 27.84 23.02 12.96
N THR A 227 28.82 23.88 12.69
CA THR A 227 29.94 24.11 13.59
C THR A 227 29.32 24.57 14.89
N CYS A 228 29.12 23.63 15.81
CA CYS A 228 28.92 23.97 17.20
C CYS A 228 30.22 24.66 17.66
N ALA A 229 30.14 25.98 17.85
CA ALA A 229 31.06 26.71 18.69
C ALA A 229 30.67 26.50 20.16
#